data_AF-A0A138AU87-F1
#
_entry.id   AF-A0A138AU87-F1
#
_cell.length_a   1.000
_cell.length_b   1.000
_cell.length_c   1.000
_cell.angle_alpha   90.00
_cell.angle_beta   90.00
_cell.angle_gamma   90.00
#
_symmetry.space_group_name_H-M   'P 1'
#
loop_
_entity.id
_entity.type
_entity.pdbx_description
1 polymer ?
#
loop_
_entity_poly.entity_id
_entity_poly.type
_entity_poly.pdbx_seq_one_letter_code
_entity_poly.pdbx_strand_id
1 'polypeptide(L)'
;MSADTKLEEFILAPSDPAWGDERNRDEYYRANAIASFWSIYAFFGVAIVAAAEGAVAAALLALVAPGAIQMTAVQRYCRRHGVPLSQVLSMFNRGRRRWISLATTIPLGLAALILILLHEGGRFRDLGTLAGGLVGGVVGAGAAFVALRVLASRERKSEERAAAEDDVFE
;
A
#
# COMPACT_ATOMS: atom_id res chain seq x y z
N MET A 1 16.76 -21.39 -8.95
CA MET A 1 15.43 -20.83 -8.61
C MET A 1 15.50 -20.19 -7.23
N SER A 2 15.14 -18.91 -7.09
CA SER A 2 15.24 -18.19 -5.81
C SER A 2 14.14 -18.63 -4.83
N ALA A 3 14.34 -18.45 -3.52
CA ALA A 3 13.33 -18.77 -2.50
C ALA A 3 12.01 -18.00 -2.74
N ASP A 4 12.12 -16.76 -3.20
CA ASP A 4 10.94 -15.95 -3.48
C ASP A 4 10.18 -16.44 -4.71
N THR A 5 10.87 -16.97 -5.74
CA THR A 5 10.22 -17.59 -6.91
C THR A 5 9.42 -18.83 -6.51
N LYS A 6 9.94 -19.62 -5.55
CA LYS A 6 9.20 -20.78 -5.00
C LYS A 6 7.97 -20.36 -4.21
N LEU A 7 8.08 -19.28 -3.44
CA LEU A 7 6.96 -18.74 -2.68
C LEU A 7 5.87 -18.18 -3.61
N GLU A 8 6.28 -17.45 -4.65
CA GLU A 8 5.37 -16.93 -5.69
C GLU A 8 4.68 -18.07 -6.44
N GLU A 9 5.41 -19.12 -6.84
CA GLU A 9 4.84 -20.31 -7.48
C GLU A 9 3.86 -21.06 -6.55
N PHE A 10 4.15 -21.11 -5.24
CA PHE A 10 3.25 -21.70 -4.25
C PHE A 10 1.97 -20.86 -4.04
N ILE A 11 2.08 -19.54 -3.94
CA ILE A 11 0.94 -18.64 -3.68
C ILE A 11 0.05 -18.49 -4.91
N LEU A 12 0.66 -18.29 -6.08
CA LEU A 12 -0.05 -18.03 -7.34
C LEU A 12 -0.46 -19.31 -8.07
N ALA A 13 0.24 -20.42 -7.78
CA ALA A 13 0.01 -21.74 -8.36
C ALA A 13 -0.32 -21.69 -9.87
N PRO A 14 0.46 -20.98 -10.71
CA PRO A 14 0.01 -20.53 -12.03
C PRO A 14 -0.29 -21.69 -13.00
N SER A 15 0.31 -22.86 -12.78
CA SER A 15 0.17 -24.09 -13.56
C SER A 15 -0.70 -25.16 -12.87
N ASP A 16 -1.40 -24.82 -11.79
CA ASP A 16 -2.24 -25.78 -11.06
C ASP A 16 -3.39 -26.30 -11.95
N PRO A 17 -3.51 -27.63 -12.14
CA PRO A 17 -4.61 -28.22 -12.90
C PRO A 17 -6.01 -27.87 -12.35
N ALA A 18 -6.12 -27.52 -11.06
CA ALA A 18 -7.36 -27.14 -10.41
C ALA A 18 -7.99 -25.86 -10.98
N TRP A 19 -7.21 -24.99 -11.65
CA TRP A 19 -7.77 -23.83 -12.34
C TRP A 19 -8.74 -24.26 -13.46
N GLY A 20 -8.42 -25.36 -14.14
CA GLY A 20 -9.13 -25.87 -15.31
C GLY A 20 -8.99 -24.98 -16.55
N ASP A 21 -9.24 -23.67 -16.41
CA ASP A 21 -9.21 -22.64 -17.45
C ASP A 21 -8.61 -21.33 -16.88
N GLU A 22 -7.97 -20.54 -17.75
CA GLU A 22 -7.44 -19.21 -17.43
C GLU A 22 -8.52 -18.25 -16.95
N ARG A 23 -9.76 -18.39 -17.45
CA ARG A 23 -10.90 -17.58 -17.01
C ARG A 23 -11.20 -17.75 -15.51
N ASN A 24 -11.17 -18.98 -15.01
CA ASN A 24 -11.46 -19.25 -13.59
C ASN A 24 -10.39 -18.62 -12.69
N ARG A 25 -9.13 -18.70 -13.13
CA ARG A 25 -8.01 -18.06 -12.46
C ARG A 25 -8.17 -16.54 -12.41
N ASP A 26 -8.58 -15.91 -13.51
CA ASP A 26 -8.82 -14.45 -13.55
C ASP A 26 -9.98 -14.03 -12.62
N GLU A 27 -11.12 -14.73 -12.65
CA GLU A 27 -12.24 -14.42 -11.76
C GLU A 27 -11.89 -14.63 -10.28
N TYR A 28 -11.10 -15.65 -9.94
CA TYR A 28 -10.58 -15.85 -8.59
C TYR A 28 -9.70 -14.68 -8.12
N TYR A 29 -8.81 -14.18 -8.98
CA TYR A 29 -7.97 -13.03 -8.64
C TYR A 29 -8.77 -11.73 -8.52
N ARG A 30 -9.80 -11.53 -9.35
CA ARG A 30 -10.74 -10.41 -9.21
C ARG A 30 -11.51 -10.48 -7.89
N ALA A 31 -11.99 -11.66 -7.50
CA ALA A 31 -12.65 -11.88 -6.22
C ALA A 31 -11.70 -11.58 -5.04
N ASN A 32 -10.45 -12.02 -5.11
CA ASN A 32 -9.43 -11.70 -4.09
C ASN A 32 -9.11 -10.20 -4.02
N ALA A 33 -9.11 -9.48 -5.14
CA ALA A 33 -8.94 -8.03 -5.13
C ALA A 33 -10.12 -7.33 -4.41
N ILE A 34 -11.35 -7.80 -4.62
CA ILE A 34 -12.53 -7.31 -3.89
C ILE A 34 -12.42 -7.65 -2.40
N ALA A 35 -12.03 -8.87 -2.04
CA ALA A 35 -11.83 -9.27 -0.65
C ALA A 35 -10.73 -8.44 0.03
N SER A 36 -9.62 -8.19 -0.67
CA SER A 36 -8.53 -7.34 -0.19
C SER A 36 -8.99 -5.91 0.04
N PHE A 37 -9.81 -5.35 -0.86
CA PHE A 37 -10.40 -4.03 -0.70
C PHE A 37 -11.22 -3.93 0.59
N TRP A 38 -12.11 -4.89 0.85
CA TRP A 38 -12.91 -4.92 2.09
C TRP A 38 -12.08 -5.19 3.34
N SER A 39 -11.02 -5.99 3.22
CA SER A 39 -10.11 -6.28 4.33
C SER A 39 -9.44 -5.02 4.88
N ILE A 40 -9.10 -4.05 4.01
CA ILE A 40 -8.55 -2.76 4.44
C ILE A 40 -9.52 -2.04 5.41
N TYR A 41 -10.82 -2.02 5.11
CA TYR A 41 -11.82 -1.42 6.00
C TYR A 41 -11.99 -2.21 7.29
N ALA A 42 -11.91 -3.54 7.25
CA ALA A 42 -11.92 -4.36 8.45
C ALA A 42 -10.73 -4.03 9.38
N PHE A 43 -9.52 -3.88 8.82
CA PHE A 43 -8.34 -3.49 9.59
C PHE A 43 -8.42 -2.08 10.16
N PHE A 44 -9.04 -1.13 9.45
CA PHE A 44 -9.38 0.18 10.05
C PHE A 44 -10.32 0.01 11.25
N GLY A 45 -11.33 -0.85 11.15
CA GLY A 45 -12.22 -1.17 12.27
C GLY A 45 -11.46 -1.74 13.47
N VAL A 46 -10.58 -2.72 13.23
CA VAL A 46 -9.71 -3.31 14.28
C VAL A 46 -8.82 -2.24 14.90
N ALA A 47 -8.21 -1.36 14.10
CA ALA A 47 -7.37 -0.28 14.59
C ALA A 47 -8.15 0.70 15.49
N ILE A 48 -9.38 1.06 15.11
CA ILE A 48 -10.25 1.95 15.89
C ILE A 48 -10.63 1.30 17.23
N VAL A 49 -11.04 0.01 17.22
CA VAL A 49 -11.40 -0.71 18.45
C VAL A 49 -10.19 -0.83 19.37
N ALA A 50 -9.05 -1.28 18.85
CA ALA A 50 -7.81 -1.38 19.62
C ALA A 50 -7.37 -0.01 20.18
N ALA A 51 -7.52 1.07 19.41
CA ALA A 51 -7.22 2.41 19.87
C ALA A 51 -8.14 2.87 21.01
N ALA A 52 -9.44 2.57 20.91
CA ALA A 52 -10.42 2.89 21.95
C ALA A 52 -10.14 2.14 23.26
N GLU A 53 -9.66 0.90 23.17
CA GLU A 53 -9.26 0.08 24.33
C GLU A 53 -7.88 0.45 24.90
N GLY A 54 -7.13 1.33 24.24
CA GLY A 54 -5.78 1.73 24.65
C GLY A 54 -4.66 0.80 24.20
N ALA A 55 -4.96 -0.20 23.37
CA ALA A 55 -3.98 -1.10 22.79
C ALA A 55 -3.23 -0.43 21.62
N VAL A 56 -2.46 0.63 21.91
CA VAL A 56 -1.81 1.52 20.92
C VAL A 56 -0.95 0.75 19.93
N ALA A 57 -0.13 -0.19 20.40
CA ALA A 57 0.73 -1.00 19.52
C ALA A 57 -0.09 -1.85 18.54
N ALA A 58 -1.17 -2.47 19.01
CA ALA A 58 -2.07 -3.27 18.16
C ALA A 58 -2.83 -2.37 17.17
N ALA A 59 -3.26 -1.19 17.60
CA ALA A 59 -3.92 -0.21 16.75
C ALA A 59 -3.02 0.27 15.61
N LEU A 60 -1.77 0.64 15.91
CA LEU A 60 -0.78 1.04 14.91
C LEU A 60 -0.43 -0.10 13.96
N LEU A 61 -0.28 -1.32 14.49
CA LEU A 61 -0.01 -2.50 13.66
C LEU A 61 -1.16 -2.76 12.68
N ALA A 62 -2.41 -2.75 13.17
CA ALA A 62 -3.60 -2.93 12.33
C ALA A 62 -3.76 -1.82 11.29
N LEU A 63 -3.38 -0.58 11.63
CA LEU A 63 -3.49 0.58 10.74
C LEU A 63 -2.44 0.55 9.61
N VAL A 64 -1.21 0.14 9.90
CA VAL A 64 -0.07 0.30 8.98
C VAL A 64 0.31 -1.01 8.27
N ALA A 65 0.31 -2.14 9.00
CA ALA A 65 0.88 -3.39 8.48
C ALA A 65 0.19 -3.89 7.20
N PRO A 66 -1.15 -3.92 7.07
CA PRO A 66 -1.81 -4.44 5.87
C PRO A 66 -1.39 -3.68 4.61
N GLY A 67 -1.38 -2.35 4.66
CA GLY A 67 -0.96 -1.50 3.54
C GLY A 67 0.52 -1.65 3.22
N ALA A 68 1.39 -1.71 4.24
CA ALA A 68 2.83 -1.89 4.04
C ALA A 68 3.16 -3.27 3.44
N ILE A 69 2.55 -4.35 3.94
CA ILE A 69 2.73 -5.71 3.44
C ILE A 69 2.26 -5.78 1.99
N GLN A 70 1.05 -5.31 1.69
CA GLN A 70 0.50 -5.34 0.34
C GLN A 70 1.35 -4.54 -0.65
N MET A 71 1.72 -3.31 -0.30
CA MET A 71 2.52 -2.45 -1.18
C MET A 71 3.90 -3.04 -1.45
N THR A 72 4.57 -3.56 -0.42
CA THR A 72 5.91 -4.15 -0.58
C THR A 72 5.88 -5.46 -1.38
N ALA A 73 4.86 -6.30 -1.17
CA ALA A 73 4.68 -7.53 -1.95
C ALA A 73 4.43 -7.23 -3.43
N VAL A 74 3.48 -6.32 -3.73
CA VAL A 74 3.14 -5.92 -5.11
C VAL A 74 4.34 -5.26 -5.79
N GLN A 75 5.04 -4.35 -5.12
CA GLN A 75 6.20 -3.68 -5.69
C GLN A 75 7.33 -4.65 -6.01
N ARG A 76 7.61 -5.61 -5.12
CA ARG A 76 8.64 -6.63 -5.37
C ARG A 76 8.27 -7.52 -6.55
N TYR A 77 7.03 -7.99 -6.59
CA TYR A 77 6.53 -8.83 -7.67
C TYR A 77 6.59 -8.11 -9.02
N CYS A 78 5.97 -6.92 -9.12
CA CYS A 78 5.97 -6.15 -10.36
C CYS A 78 7.38 -5.83 -10.85
N ARG A 79 8.30 -5.46 -9.95
CA ARG A 79 9.70 -5.18 -10.32
C ARG A 79 10.42 -6.39 -10.90
N ARG A 80 10.16 -7.60 -10.40
CA ARG A 80 10.76 -8.84 -10.94
C ARG A 80 10.23 -9.22 -12.31
N HIS A 81 8.96 -8.93 -12.56
CA HIS A 81 8.29 -9.24 -13.80
C HIS A 81 8.32 -8.08 -14.82
N GLY A 82 9.13 -7.04 -14.59
CA GLY A 82 9.27 -5.91 -15.51
C GLY A 82 8.00 -5.07 -15.66
N VAL A 83 7.07 -5.15 -14.71
CA VAL A 83 5.81 -4.40 -14.74
C VAL A 83 6.02 -3.03 -14.10
N PRO A 84 5.83 -1.91 -14.83
CA PRO A 84 6.03 -0.56 -14.30
C PRO A 84 4.87 -0.16 -13.39
N LEU A 85 4.97 -0.53 -12.10
CA LEU A 85 3.90 -0.33 -11.12
C LEU A 85 3.50 1.14 -10.97
N SER A 86 4.46 2.08 -11.05
CA SER A 86 4.13 3.51 -10.95
C SER A 86 3.25 3.98 -12.08
N GLN A 87 3.47 3.48 -13.31
CA GLN A 87 2.64 3.80 -14.45
C GLN A 87 1.22 3.27 -14.27
N VAL A 88 1.09 1.99 -13.90
CA VAL A 88 -0.21 1.34 -13.64
C VAL A 88 -0.99 2.11 -12.57
N LEU A 89 -0.37 2.40 -11.42
CA LEU A 89 -1.00 3.16 -10.34
C LEU A 89 -1.38 4.57 -10.77
N SER A 90 -0.53 5.25 -11.54
CA SER A 90 -0.78 6.62 -11.99
C SER A 90 -1.96 6.71 -12.93
N MET A 91 -2.23 5.68 -13.74
CA MET A 91 -3.36 5.62 -14.65
C MET A 91 -4.64 5.20 -13.91
N PHE A 92 -4.52 4.25 -12.99
CA PHE A 92 -5.63 3.69 -12.23
C PHE A 92 -6.20 4.66 -11.17
N ASN A 93 -5.32 5.38 -10.44
CA ASN A 93 -5.71 6.32 -9.39
C ASN A 93 -5.92 7.74 -9.92
N ARG A 94 -6.77 7.90 -10.94
CA ARG A 94 -7.15 9.21 -11.50
C ARG A 94 -8.60 9.59 -11.20
N GLY A 95 -8.84 10.90 -11.20
CA GLY A 95 -10.17 11.50 -11.14
C GLY A 95 -11.00 11.03 -9.95
N ARG A 96 -12.25 10.64 -10.23
CA ARG A 96 -13.26 10.26 -9.21
C ARG A 96 -12.81 9.09 -8.33
N ARG A 97 -12.10 8.11 -8.88
CA ARG A 97 -11.69 6.91 -8.13
C ARG A 97 -10.75 7.26 -6.99
N ARG A 98 -9.72 8.06 -7.27
CA ARG A 98 -8.77 8.54 -6.26
C ARG A 98 -9.50 9.26 -5.13
N TRP A 99 -10.43 10.14 -5.47
CA TRP A 99 -11.19 10.89 -4.47
C TRP A 99 -12.08 9.99 -3.62
N ILE A 100 -12.76 8.99 -4.19
CA ILE A 100 -13.55 8.03 -3.41
C ILE A 100 -12.66 7.24 -2.45
N SER A 101 -11.51 6.74 -2.91
CA SER A 101 -10.57 6.01 -2.06
C SER A 101 -10.06 6.88 -0.91
N LEU A 102 -9.67 8.13 -1.18
CA LEU A 102 -9.21 9.05 -0.14
C LEU A 102 -10.33 9.44 0.83
N ALA A 103 -11.52 9.77 0.32
CA ALA A 103 -12.67 10.19 1.12
C ALA A 103 -13.18 9.07 2.05
N THR A 104 -12.98 7.80 1.70
CA THR A 104 -13.41 6.67 2.53
C THR A 104 -12.34 6.20 3.50
N THR A 105 -11.06 6.29 3.15
CA THR A 105 -9.96 5.75 3.98
C THR A 105 -9.36 6.78 4.94
N ILE A 106 -9.22 8.05 4.53
CA ILE A 106 -8.63 9.10 5.37
C ILE A 106 -9.43 9.30 6.67
N PRO A 107 -10.77 9.43 6.66
CA PRO A 107 -11.51 9.65 7.90
C PRO A 107 -11.35 8.50 8.90
N LEU A 108 -11.26 7.25 8.42
CA LEU A 108 -11.07 6.08 9.27
C LEU A 108 -9.67 6.05 9.90
N GLY A 109 -8.64 6.35 9.11
CA GLY A 109 -7.28 6.46 9.62
C GLY A 109 -7.14 7.60 10.63
N LEU A 110 -7.75 8.76 10.36
CA LEU A 110 -7.79 9.88 11.29
C LEU A 110 -8.53 9.53 12.58
N ALA A 111 -9.66 8.83 12.51
CA ALA A 111 -10.40 8.40 13.70
C ALA A 111 -9.54 7.50 14.60
N ALA A 112 -8.85 6.51 14.02
CA ALA A 112 -7.92 5.65 14.76
C ALA A 112 -6.79 6.45 15.41
N LEU A 113 -6.16 7.37 14.65
CA LEU A 113 -5.08 8.22 15.15
C LEU A 113 -5.54 9.16 16.27
N ILE A 114 -6.72 9.77 16.13
CA ILE A 114 -7.31 10.65 17.16
C ILE A 114 -7.54 9.84 18.45
N LEU A 115 -8.10 8.63 18.35
CA LEU A 115 -8.32 7.78 19.52
C LEU A 115 -7.01 7.38 20.21
N ILE A 116 -5.98 7.00 19.44
CA ILE A 116 -4.64 6.74 19.95
C ILE A 116 -4.13 7.96 20.73
N LEU A 117 -4.22 9.15 20.13
CA LEU A 117 -3.75 10.40 20.74
C LEU A 117 -4.58 10.82 21.97
N LEU A 118 -5.88 10.54 22.00
CA LEU A 118 -6.75 10.83 23.15
C LEU A 118 -6.47 9.89 24.31
N HIS A 119 -6.24 8.61 24.04
CA HIS A 119 -5.91 7.61 25.06
C HIS A 119 -4.53 7.88 25.67
N GLU A 120 -3.55 8.17 24.82
CA GLU A 120 -2.22 8.65 25.22
C GLU A 120 -2.30 10.09 25.81
N GLY A 121 -3.36 10.85 25.51
CA GLY A 121 -3.59 12.23 25.93
C GLY A 121 -3.76 12.46 27.43
N GLY A 122 -3.93 11.40 28.23
CA GLY A 122 -3.72 11.44 29.69
C GLY A 122 -2.25 11.71 30.08
N ARG A 123 -1.31 11.43 29.17
CA ARG A 123 0.14 11.68 29.26
C ARG A 123 0.64 12.84 28.36
N PHE A 124 -0.08 13.20 27.30
CA PHE A 124 0.39 14.14 26.26
C PHE A 124 -0.45 15.43 26.11
N ARG A 125 -0.92 15.99 27.22
CA ARG A 125 -1.76 17.21 27.25
C ARG A 125 -1.04 18.51 26.83
N ASP A 126 0.25 18.43 26.49
CA ASP A 126 1.04 19.58 26.04
C ASP A 126 0.84 19.91 24.55
N LEU A 127 0.56 21.18 24.27
CA LEU A 127 0.47 21.77 22.92
C LEU A 127 1.69 21.45 22.04
N GLY A 128 2.86 21.24 22.64
CA GLY A 128 4.08 20.82 21.94
C GLY A 128 3.99 19.44 21.29
N THR A 129 3.23 18.50 21.87
CA THR A 129 3.06 17.15 21.31
C THR A 129 2.07 17.15 20.16
N LEU A 130 1.00 17.96 20.26
CA LEU A 130 0.03 18.17 19.16
C LEU A 130 0.70 18.85 17.96
N ALA A 131 1.51 19.88 18.21
CA ALA A 131 2.33 20.51 17.18
C ALA A 131 3.37 19.55 16.61
N GLY A 132 4.04 18.75 17.46
CA GLY A 132 4.98 17.72 17.05
C GLY A 132 4.36 16.61 16.20
N GLY A 133 3.13 16.20 16.51
CA GLY A 133 2.35 15.25 15.73
C GLY A 133 1.93 15.80 14.36
N LEU A 134 1.50 17.06 14.31
CA LEU A 134 1.21 17.75 13.05
C LEU A 134 2.46 17.90 12.18
N VAL A 135 3.58 18.35 12.76
CA VAL A 135 4.86 18.49 12.07
C VAL A 135 5.37 17.12 11.62
N GLY A 136 5.35 16.12 12.49
CA GLY A 136 5.74 14.74 12.16
C GLY A 136 4.87 14.12 11.07
N GLY A 137 3.56 14.39 11.09
CA GLY A 137 2.63 13.96 10.05
C GLY A 137 2.91 14.63 8.70
N VAL A 138 3.14 15.94 8.69
CA VAL A 138 3.49 16.70 7.47
C VAL A 138 4.85 16.26 6.92
N VAL A 139 5.85 16.10 7.78
CA VAL A 139 7.19 15.64 7.40
C VAL A 139 7.16 14.21 6.89
N GLY A 140 6.44 13.31 7.58
CA GLY A 140 6.27 11.92 7.15
C GLY A 140 5.56 11.81 5.81
N ALA A 141 4.46 12.55 5.62
CA ALA A 141 3.75 12.63 4.34
C ALA A 141 4.65 13.21 3.23
N GLY A 142 5.44 14.25 3.54
CA GLY A 142 6.40 14.84 2.62
C GLY A 142 7.51 13.86 2.21
N ALA A 143 8.10 13.16 3.16
CA ALA A 143 9.14 12.15 2.93
C ALA A 143 8.60 10.98 2.09
N ALA A 144 7.39 10.49 2.41
CA ALA A 144 6.72 9.46 1.62
C ALA A 144 6.42 9.93 0.18
N PHE A 145 5.95 11.17 0.01
CA PHE A 145 5.71 11.76 -1.30
C PHE A 145 7.00 11.90 -2.12
N VAL A 146 8.09 12.36 -1.50
CA VAL A 146 9.41 12.45 -2.14
C VAL A 146 9.93 11.08 -2.52
N ALA A 147 9.85 10.08 -1.64
CA ALA A 147 10.27 8.71 -1.92
C ALA A 147 9.51 8.13 -3.13
N LEU A 148 8.18 8.31 -3.18
CA LEU A 148 7.37 7.92 -4.33
C LEU A 148 7.81 8.63 -5.62
N ARG A 149 8.13 9.93 -5.54
CA ARG A 149 8.58 10.70 -6.70
C ARG A 149 9.98 10.29 -7.19
N VAL A 150 10.88 9.95 -6.28
CA VAL A 150 12.22 9.45 -6.59
C VAL A 150 12.16 8.06 -7.22
N LEU A 151 11.28 7.18 -6.72
CA LEU A 151 11.05 5.87 -7.33
C LEU A 151 10.48 6.02 -8.74
N ALA A 152 9.47 6.88 -8.92
CA ALA A 152 8.88 7.14 -10.23
C ALA A 152 9.89 7.77 -11.23
N SER A 153 10.80 8.63 -10.77
CA SER A 153 11.81 9.24 -11.65
C SER A 153 12.92 8.26 -12.04
N ARG A 154 13.25 7.31 -11.17
CA ARG A 154 14.19 6.23 -11.48
C ARG A 154 13.65 5.27 -12.53
N GLU A 155 12.37 4.94 -12.46
CA GLU A 155 11.71 4.10 -13.47
C GLU A 155 11.75 4.78 -14.84
N ARG A 156 11.42 6.08 -14.94
CA ARG A 156 11.54 6.84 -16.20
C ARG A 156 12.96 6.88 -16.77
N LYS A 157 13.97 7.12 -15.92
CA LYS A 157 15.37 7.12 -16.36
C LYS A 157 15.86 5.74 -16.80
N SER A 158 15.27 4.68 -16.27
CA SER A 158 15.55 3.31 -16.71
C SER A 158 14.96 3.04 -18.09
N GLU A 159 13.74 3.49 -18.33
CA GLU A 159 13.07 3.38 -19.64
C GLU A 159 13.77 4.22 -20.72
N GLU A 160 14.18 5.45 -20.40
CA GLU A 160 14.94 6.32 -21.31
C GLU A 160 16.30 5.73 -21.69
N ARG A 161 16.96 5.01 -20.76
CA ARG A 161 18.23 4.32 -21.03
C ARG A 161 18.04 3.06 -21.86
N ALA A 162 16.98 2.30 -21.61
CA ALA A 162 16.67 1.12 -22.41
C ALA A 162 16.29 1.49 -23.86
N ALA A 163 15.54 2.58 -24.05
CA ALA A 163 15.22 3.10 -25.39
C ALA A 163 16.46 3.63 -26.13
N ALA A 164 17.41 4.26 -25.41
CA ALA A 164 18.64 4.75 -26.01
C ALA A 164 19.66 3.65 -26.36
N GLU A 165 19.57 2.46 -25.78
CA GLU A 165 20.40 1.30 -26.17
C GLU A 165 19.84 0.58 -27.42
N ASP A 166 18.52 0.62 -27.66
CA ASP A 166 17.89 0.02 -28.85
C ASP A 166 18.22 0.81 -30.14
N ASP A 167 18.27 2.15 -30.07
CA ASP A 167 18.62 3.05 -31.18
C ASP A 167 20.10 2.98 -31.61
N VAL A 168 20.97 2.31 -30.84
CA VAL A 168 22.41 2.19 -31.16
C VAL A 168 22.71 0.96 -32.05
N PHE A 169 21.74 0.07 -32.24
CA PHE A 169 21.89 -1.16 -33.05
C PHE A 169 21.16 -1.12 -34.41
N GLU A 170 20.56 0.01 -34.82
CA GLU A 170 20.14 0.31 -36.21
C GLU A 170 21.22 1.10 -36.98
#